data_AF-A0A927Q7U7-F1
#
_entry.id   AF-A0A927Q7U7-F1
#
_cell.length_a   1.000
_cell.length_b   1.000
_cell.length_c   1.000
_cell.angle_alpha   90.00
_cell.angle_beta   90.00
_cell.angle_gamma   90.00
#
_symmetry.space_group_name_H-M   'P 1'
#
loop_
_entity.id
_entity.type
_entity.pdbx_description
1 polymer ?
#
loop_
_entity_poly.entity_id
_entity_poly.type
_entity_poly.pdbx_seq_one_letter_code
_entity_poly.pdbx_strand_id
1 'polypeptide(L)'
;MSHRPVPPDPREWDAQEQGRRLGTAGRVEDADVAAYRHIATALRTQPLPAPPADFAALVAAAAAREDRGLERRLSRALLSVFALAGVAVVARYGLQWWQPLVQGIGTDALGWLLAAAGCIGSSWLLRRALAGAPQRPPSPAGTRR
;
A
#
# COMPACT_ATOMS: atom_id res chain seq x y z
N MET A 1 -2.53 -11.17 37.30
CA MET A 1 -2.93 -9.75 37.29
C MET A 1 -3.31 -9.38 35.87
N SER A 2 -4.61 -9.25 35.59
CA SER A 2 -5.12 -8.87 34.27
C SER A 2 -4.98 -7.35 34.08
N HIS A 3 -4.05 -6.93 33.23
CA HIS A 3 -3.88 -5.53 32.84
C HIS A 3 -5.04 -5.15 31.91
N ARG A 4 -6.13 -4.61 32.47
CA ARG A 4 -7.16 -3.95 31.65
C ARG A 4 -6.57 -2.64 31.14
N PRO A 5 -6.47 -2.42 29.82
CA PRO A 5 -6.10 -1.11 29.31
C PRO A 5 -7.15 -0.10 29.76
N VAL A 6 -6.71 0.95 30.45
CA VAL A 6 -7.56 2.08 30.79
C VAL A 6 -7.90 2.80 29.48
N PRO A 7 -9.19 3.05 29.18
CA PRO A 7 -9.54 3.82 28.00
C PRO A 7 -8.91 5.22 28.11
N PRO A 8 -8.31 5.75 27.05
CA PRO A 8 -7.68 7.07 27.09
C PRO A 8 -8.73 8.13 27.44
N ASP A 9 -8.42 9.01 28.39
CA ASP A 9 -9.27 10.17 28.70
C ASP A 9 -9.31 11.07 27.45
N PRO A 10 -10.51 11.38 26.89
CA PRO A 10 -10.63 12.26 25.73
C PRO A 10 -9.94 13.62 25.92
N ARG A 11 -9.98 14.18 27.13
CA ARG A 11 -9.31 15.46 27.42
C ARG A 11 -7.80 15.36 27.36
N GLU A 12 -7.26 14.28 27.93
CA GLU A 12 -5.82 14.01 27.89
C GLU A 12 -5.36 13.75 26.45
N TRP A 13 -6.14 13.00 25.68
CA TRP A 13 -5.88 12.76 24.25
C TRP A 13 -5.84 14.05 23.44
N ASP A 14 -6.83 14.93 23.64
CA ASP A 14 -6.88 16.21 22.93
C ASP A 14 -5.69 17.12 23.30
N ALA A 15 -5.31 17.17 24.58
CA ALA A 15 -4.14 17.93 25.04
C ALA A 15 -2.82 17.39 24.42
N GLN A 16 -2.69 16.07 24.33
CA GLN A 16 -1.56 15.41 23.65
C GLN A 16 -1.49 15.77 22.18
N GLU A 17 -2.63 15.67 21.48
CA GLU A 17 -2.71 15.91 20.05
C GLU A 17 -2.47 17.39 19.70
N GLN A 18 -2.98 18.31 20.52
CA GLN A 18 -2.68 19.74 20.41
C GLN A 18 -1.19 20.03 20.67
N GLY A 19 -0.62 19.51 21.76
CA GLY A 19 0.80 19.68 22.08
C GLY A 19 1.72 19.13 20.98
N ARG A 20 1.34 18.01 20.35
CA ARG A 20 2.03 17.43 19.20
C ARG A 20 1.97 18.33 17.96
N ARG A 21 0.80 18.94 17.66
CA ARG A 21 0.57 19.76 16.45
C ARG A 21 1.21 21.14 16.52
N LEU A 22 1.25 21.76 17.70
CA LEU A 22 1.79 23.12 17.90
C LEU A 22 3.29 23.24 17.58
N GLY A 23 4.01 22.12 17.47
CA GLY A 23 5.43 22.11 17.11
C GLY A 23 6.27 22.98 18.06
N THR A 24 7.30 23.63 17.54
CA THR A 24 8.18 24.52 18.31
C THR A 24 7.66 25.97 18.40
N ALA A 25 6.61 26.33 17.64
CA ALA A 25 6.14 27.70 17.53
C ALA A 25 4.61 27.76 17.72
N GLY A 26 4.18 28.36 18.83
CA GLY A 26 2.77 28.56 19.17
C GLY A 26 2.64 29.02 20.62
N ARG A 27 1.73 29.96 20.89
CA ARG A 27 1.41 30.37 22.27
C ARG A 27 0.51 29.29 22.87
N VAL A 28 0.83 28.84 24.08
CA VAL A 28 0.07 27.82 24.79
C VAL A 28 -0.39 28.42 26.10
N GLU A 29 -1.70 28.43 26.32
CA GLU A 29 -2.32 28.93 27.55
C GLU A 29 -2.56 27.80 28.56
N ASP A 30 -2.72 26.58 28.06
CA ASP A 30 -2.97 25.37 28.86
C ASP A 30 -1.66 24.68 29.28
N ALA A 31 -1.50 24.41 30.58
CA ALA A 31 -0.31 23.79 31.14
C ALA A 31 -0.07 22.36 30.64
N ASP A 32 -1.14 21.58 30.40
CA ASP A 32 -1.04 20.19 29.94
C ASP A 32 -0.59 20.15 28.48
N VAL A 33 -1.16 21.03 27.65
CA VAL A 33 -0.73 21.21 26.26
C VAL A 33 0.73 21.67 26.20
N ALA A 34 1.17 22.52 27.13
CA ALA A 34 2.55 23.00 27.19
C ALA A 34 3.54 21.87 27.55
N ALA A 35 3.15 20.99 28.48
CA ALA A 35 3.92 19.80 28.85
C ALA A 35 4.07 18.83 27.67
N TYR A 36 2.96 18.51 26.98
CA TYR A 36 3.02 17.63 25.81
C TYR A 36 3.79 18.23 24.63
N ARG A 37 3.72 19.55 24.44
CA ARG A 37 4.57 20.25 23.45
C ARG A 37 6.05 20.11 23.78
N HIS A 38 6.43 20.20 25.06
CA HIS A 38 7.82 19.99 25.48
C HIS A 38 8.31 18.59 25.15
N ILE A 39 7.51 17.56 25.46
CA ILE A 39 7.80 16.16 25.11
C ILE A 39 7.93 16.00 23.59
N ALA A 40 6.96 16.50 22.82
CA ALA A 40 6.97 16.40 21.36
C ALA A 40 8.15 17.17 20.73
N THR A 41 8.64 18.23 21.37
CA THR A 41 9.84 18.94 20.95
C THR A 41 11.09 18.11 21.25
N ALA A 42 11.21 17.60 22.47
CA ALA A 42 12.35 16.78 22.90
C ALA A 42 12.54 15.56 21.97
N LEU A 43 11.46 14.85 21.65
CA LEU A 43 11.48 13.70 20.74
C LEU A 43 11.92 14.06 19.32
N ARG A 44 11.61 15.25 18.83
CA ARG A 44 12.00 15.72 17.48
C ARG A 44 13.44 16.21 17.42
N THR A 45 13.92 16.82 18.50
CA THR A 45 15.28 17.37 18.58
C THR A 45 16.32 16.32 18.95
N GLN A 46 15.88 15.15 19.42
CA GLN A 46 16.78 14.06 19.75
C GLN A 46 17.44 13.54 18.46
N PRO A 47 18.78 13.47 18.37
CA PRO A 47 19.44 12.89 17.21
C PRO A 47 19.14 11.39 17.17
N LEU A 48 18.42 10.95 16.14
CA LEU A 48 18.26 9.52 15.88
C LEU A 48 19.50 9.00 15.14
N PRO A 49 20.04 7.83 15.52
CA PRO A 49 21.05 7.17 14.72
C PRO A 49 20.48 6.86 13.33
N ALA A 50 21.34 6.92 12.31
CA ALA A 50 20.95 6.53 10.97
C ALA A 50 20.43 5.07 10.99
N PRO A 51 19.33 4.77 10.27
CA PRO A 51 18.85 3.40 10.19
C PRO A 51 19.92 2.51 9.55
N PRO A 52 19.97 1.21 9.91
CA PRO A 52 20.84 0.23 9.25
C PRO A 52 20.66 0.25 7.73
N ALA A 53 21.72 -0.08 6.98
CA ALA A 53 21.70 -0.06 5.51
C ALA A 53 20.62 -0.98 4.90
N ASP A 54 20.24 -2.03 5.63
CA ASP A 54 19.23 -3.03 5.27
C ASP A 54 17.85 -2.75 5.90
N PHE A 55 17.68 -1.63 6.61
CA PHE A 55 16.42 -1.28 7.28
C PHE A 55 15.21 -1.35 6.34
N ALA A 56 15.32 -0.76 5.15
CA ALA A 56 14.23 -0.78 4.17
C ALA A 56 13.90 -2.22 3.71
N ALA A 57 14.91 -3.08 3.58
CA ALA A 57 14.71 -4.48 3.22
C ALA A 57 14.06 -5.28 4.36
N LEU A 58 14.46 -5.03 5.61
CA LEU A 58 13.87 -5.64 6.80
C LEU A 58 12.41 -5.23 7.00
N VAL A 59 12.11 -3.94 6.85
CA VAL A 59 10.74 -3.42 6.92
C VAL A 59 9.88 -4.00 5.80
N ALA A 60 10.38 -4.04 4.57
CA ALA A 60 9.65 -4.64 3.45
C ALA A 60 9.39 -6.14 3.68
N ALA A 61 10.35 -6.88 4.24
CA ALA A 61 10.18 -8.28 4.58
C ALA A 61 9.15 -8.50 5.70
N ALA A 62 9.16 -7.64 6.73
CA ALA A 62 8.20 -7.69 7.84
C ALA A 62 6.77 -7.34 7.38
N ALA A 63 6.60 -6.23 6.66
CA ALA A 63 5.31 -5.82 6.10
C ALA A 63 4.74 -6.89 5.18
N ALA A 64 5.59 -7.50 4.35
CA ALA A 64 5.14 -8.58 3.50
C ALA A 64 4.74 -9.83 4.30
N ARG A 65 5.21 -10.07 5.52
CA ARG A 65 4.80 -11.23 6.35
C ARG A 65 3.44 -11.04 7.01
N GLU A 66 3.12 -9.83 7.47
CA GLU A 66 1.85 -9.56 8.16
C GLU A 66 0.63 -9.64 7.24
N ASP A 67 0.82 -9.37 5.94
CA ASP A 67 -0.29 -9.18 4.99
C ASP A 67 -0.65 -10.42 4.14
N ARG A 68 -0.06 -11.59 4.44
CA ARG A 68 0.10 -12.63 3.40
C ARG A 68 -1.03 -13.64 3.22
N GLY A 69 -1.98 -13.72 4.14
CA GLY A 69 -2.97 -14.79 4.13
C GLY A 69 -4.33 -14.37 3.60
N LEU A 70 -5.08 -13.69 4.45
CA LEU A 70 -6.53 -13.54 4.30
C LEU A 70 -6.89 -12.50 3.25
N GLU A 71 -6.32 -11.29 3.32
CA GLU A 71 -6.60 -10.21 2.36
C GLU A 71 -6.28 -10.65 0.94
N ARG A 72 -5.10 -11.24 0.73
CA ARG A 72 -4.70 -11.75 -0.57
C ARG A 72 -5.59 -12.89 -1.09
N ARG A 73 -6.10 -13.75 -0.20
CA ARG A 73 -7.06 -14.83 -0.57
C ARG A 73 -8.42 -14.25 -0.91
N LEU A 74 -8.92 -13.31 -0.11
CA LEU A 74 -10.21 -12.65 -0.31
C LEU A 74 -10.21 -11.84 -1.61
N SER A 75 -9.19 -11.04 -1.84
CA SER A 75 -9.01 -10.27 -3.08
C SER A 75 -8.93 -11.17 -4.31
N ARG A 76 -8.26 -12.33 -4.21
CA ARG A 76 -8.26 -13.33 -5.28
C ARG A 76 -9.63 -13.94 -5.50
N ALA A 77 -10.32 -14.35 -4.44
CA ALA A 77 -11.67 -14.91 -4.53
C ALA A 77 -12.64 -13.91 -5.16
N LEU A 78 -12.58 -12.65 -4.72
CA LEU A 78 -13.41 -11.57 -5.25
C LEU A 78 -13.12 -11.32 -6.73
N LEU A 79 -11.84 -11.29 -7.13
CA LEU A 79 -11.45 -11.16 -8.53
C LEU A 79 -11.95 -12.34 -9.37
N SER A 80 -11.85 -13.57 -8.86
CA SER A 80 -12.37 -14.76 -9.54
C SER A 80 -13.89 -14.72 -9.72
N VAL A 81 -14.63 -14.34 -8.68
CA VAL A 81 -16.09 -14.17 -8.75
C VAL A 81 -16.45 -13.07 -9.76
N PHE A 82 -15.75 -11.94 -9.72
CA PHE A 82 -15.98 -10.83 -10.64
C PHE A 82 -15.69 -11.21 -12.09
N ALA A 83 -14.58 -11.93 -12.34
CA ALA A 83 -14.25 -12.44 -13.66
C ALA A 83 -15.32 -13.42 -14.17
N LEU A 84 -15.79 -14.35 -13.34
CA LEU A 84 -16.83 -15.30 -13.71
C LEU A 84 -18.16 -14.60 -13.99
N ALA A 85 -18.56 -13.64 -13.16
CA ALA A 85 -19.74 -12.82 -13.36
C ALA A 85 -19.63 -12.01 -14.67
N GLY A 86 -18.47 -11.41 -14.94
CA GLY A 86 -18.19 -10.70 -16.18
C GLY A 86 -18.33 -11.60 -17.41
N VAL A 87 -17.76 -12.81 -17.38
CA VAL A 87 -17.92 -13.80 -18.45
C VAL A 87 -19.39 -14.18 -18.62
N ALA A 88 -20.14 -14.39 -17.54
CA ALA A 88 -21.56 -14.73 -17.61
C ALA A 88 -22.40 -13.58 -18.22
N VAL A 89 -22.12 -12.33 -17.84
CA VAL A 89 -22.76 -11.14 -18.42
C VAL A 89 -22.43 -11.01 -19.89
N VAL A 90 -21.16 -11.16 -20.27
CA VAL A 90 -20.74 -11.13 -21.68
C VAL A 90 -21.37 -12.29 -22.46
N ALA A 91 -21.49 -13.50 -21.90
CA ALA A 91 -22.13 -14.62 -22.60
C ALA A 91 -23.63 -14.37 -22.82
N ARG A 92 -24.31 -13.81 -21.81
CA ARG A 92 -25.77 -13.64 -21.84
C ARG A 92 -26.22 -12.41 -22.61
N TYR A 93 -25.43 -11.34 -22.53
CA TYR A 93 -25.79 -10.04 -23.09
C TYR A 93 -24.86 -9.63 -24.22
N GLY A 94 -23.65 -10.20 -24.34
CA GLY A 94 -22.60 -9.96 -25.35
C GLY A 94 -23.10 -9.57 -26.71
N LEU A 95 -23.91 -10.41 -27.34
CA LEU A 95 -24.32 -10.17 -28.72
C LEU A 95 -25.20 -8.92 -28.90
N GLN A 96 -25.99 -8.52 -27.89
CA GLN A 96 -27.01 -7.48 -28.03
C GLN A 96 -26.42 -6.06 -28.08
N TRP A 97 -25.35 -5.83 -27.33
CA TRP A 97 -24.58 -4.58 -27.23
C TRP A 97 -23.30 -4.60 -28.08
N TRP A 98 -22.79 -5.78 -28.44
CA TRP A 98 -21.59 -5.89 -29.28
C TRP A 98 -21.82 -5.40 -30.70
N GLN A 99 -22.96 -5.73 -31.32
CA GLN A 99 -23.28 -5.30 -32.68
C GLN A 99 -23.29 -3.77 -32.83
N PRO A 100 -24.04 -2.98 -32.04
CA PRO A 100 -24.02 -1.52 -32.17
C PRO A 100 -22.66 -0.90 -31.83
N LEU A 101 -21.89 -1.53 -30.93
CA LEU A 101 -20.55 -1.08 -30.54
C LEU A 101 -19.52 -1.28 -31.65
N VAL A 102 -19.54 -2.43 -32.34
CA VAL A 102 -18.70 -2.70 -33.52
C VAL A 102 -19.07 -1.78 -34.67
N GLN A 103 -20.37 -1.52 -34.88
CA GLN A 103 -20.85 -0.62 -35.93
C GLN A 103 -20.46 0.86 -35.66
N GLY A 104 -20.44 1.29 -34.39
CA GLY A 104 -20.07 2.66 -34.02
C GLY A 104 -18.56 2.94 -34.01
N ILE A 105 -17.74 1.93 -33.70
CA ILE A 105 -16.28 2.07 -33.56
C ILE A 105 -15.55 1.64 -34.84
N GLY A 106 -16.13 0.71 -35.61
CA GLY A 106 -15.48 0.07 -36.75
C GLY A 106 -14.58 -1.10 -36.34
N THR A 107 -14.46 -2.10 -37.22
CA THR A 107 -13.68 -3.32 -36.96
C THR A 107 -12.18 -3.06 -36.84
N ASP A 108 -11.65 -2.07 -37.57
CA ASP A 108 -10.23 -1.71 -37.51
C ASP A 108 -9.84 -1.09 -36.17
N ALA A 109 -10.62 -0.15 -35.66
CA ALA A 109 -10.36 0.48 -34.37
C ALA A 109 -10.50 -0.53 -33.22
N LEU A 110 -11.42 -1.50 -33.34
CA LEU A 110 -11.52 -2.60 -32.40
C LEU A 110 -10.26 -3.49 -32.39
N GLY A 111 -9.69 -3.76 -33.57
CA GLY A 111 -8.42 -4.48 -33.71
C GLY A 111 -7.27 -3.77 -32.99
N TRP A 112 -7.17 -2.44 -33.14
CA TRP A 112 -6.17 -1.64 -32.45
C TRP A 112 -6.37 -1.61 -30.93
N LEU A 113 -7.61 -1.55 -30.46
CA LEU A 113 -7.93 -1.63 -29.03
C LEU A 113 -7.53 -2.99 -28.44
N LEU A 114 -7.80 -4.09 -29.16
CA LEU A 114 -7.37 -5.42 -28.74
C LEU A 114 -5.85 -5.57 -28.73
N ALA A 115 -5.16 -5.01 -29.74
CA ALA A 115 -3.70 -4.98 -29.77
C ALA A 115 -3.13 -4.20 -28.58
N ALA A 116 -3.69 -3.02 -28.27
CA ALA A 116 -3.29 -2.21 -27.12
C ALA A 116 -3.53 -2.94 -25.79
N ALA A 117 -4.71 -3.56 -25.63
CA ALA A 117 -5.02 -4.38 -24.46
C ALA A 117 -4.06 -5.56 -24.31
N GLY A 118 -3.72 -6.21 -25.42
CA GLY A 118 -2.72 -7.29 -25.48
C GLY A 118 -1.32 -6.82 -25.05
N CYS A 119 -0.86 -5.68 -25.55
CA CYS A 119 0.42 -5.07 -25.17
C CYS A 119 0.49 -4.69 -23.69
N ILE A 120 -0.60 -4.13 -23.14
CA ILE A 120 -0.70 -3.80 -21.72
C ILE A 120 -0.67 -5.08 -20.88
N GLY A 121 -1.46 -6.09 -21.28
CA GLY A 121 -1.54 -7.38 -20.58
C GLY A 121 -0.19 -8.10 -20.55
N SER A 122 0.49 -8.19 -21.70
CA SER A 122 1.81 -8.84 -21.80
C SER A 122 2.88 -8.09 -21.01
N SER A 123 2.90 -6.75 -21.07
CA SER A 123 3.81 -5.93 -20.27
C SER A 123 3.60 -6.13 -18.78
N TRP A 124 2.35 -6.22 -18.33
CA TRP A 124 2.01 -6.45 -16.93
C TRP A 124 2.43 -7.84 -16.45
N LEU A 125 2.17 -8.88 -17.25
CA LEU A 125 2.62 -10.25 -16.97
C LEU A 125 4.14 -10.36 -16.89
N LEU A 126 4.86 -9.73 -17.82
CA LEU A 126 6.32 -9.73 -17.84
C LEU A 126 6.89 -9.04 -16.60
N ARG A 127 6.36 -7.87 -16.22
CA ARG A 127 6.74 -7.18 -14.98
C ARG A 127 6.50 -8.04 -13.74
N ARG A 128 5.37 -8.75 -13.69
CA ARG A 128 5.04 -9.64 -12.58
C ARG A 128 5.99 -10.85 -12.49
N ALA A 129 6.36 -11.42 -13.64
CA ALA A 129 7.33 -12.51 -13.71
C ALA A 129 8.73 -12.04 -13.24
N LEU A 130 9.15 -10.86 -13.67
CA LEU A 130 10.43 -10.26 -13.28
C LEU A 130 10.47 -9.87 -11.79
N ALA A 131 9.37 -9.34 -11.25
CA ALA A 131 9.26 -8.98 -9.83
C ALA A 131 9.29 -10.22 -8.90
N GLY A 132 8.96 -11.40 -9.43
CA GLY A 132 9.06 -12.67 -8.72
C GLY A 132 10.44 -13.35 -8.83
N ALA A 133 11.37 -12.80 -9.61
CA ALA A 133 12.69 -13.39 -9.76
C ALA A 133 13.46 -13.31 -8.44
N PRO A 134 14.01 -14.42 -7.93
CA PRO A 134 14.80 -14.41 -6.70
C PRO A 134 16.01 -13.49 -6.89
N GLN A 135 16.14 -12.49 -6.02
CA GLN A 135 17.34 -11.66 -5.99
C GLN A 135 18.53 -12.58 -5.68
N ARG A 136 19.49 -12.66 -6.60
CA ARG A 136 20.74 -13.37 -6.35
C ARG A 136 21.43 -12.66 -5.18
N PRO A 137 21.79 -13.37 -4.09
CA PRO A 137 22.48 -12.73 -2.98
C PRO A 137 23.76 -12.06 -3.48
N PRO A 138 24.12 -10.87 -2.95
CA PRO A 138 25.36 -10.23 -3.31
C PRO A 138 26.52 -11.19 -3.04
N SER A 139 27.41 -11.35 -4.03
CA SER A 139 28.64 -12.12 -3.83
C SER A 139 29.40 -11.53 -2.64
N PRO A 140 29.91 -12.36 -1.71
CA PRO A 140 30.71 -11.86 -0.62
C PRO A 140 31.88 -11.08 -1.22
N ALA A 141 31.93 -9.78 -0.91
CA ALA A 141 33.01 -8.90 -1.31
C ALA A 141 34.32 -9.54 -0.85
N GLY A 142 35.16 -9.90 -1.82
CA GLY A 142 36.45 -10.53 -1.56
C GLY A 142 37.24 -9.69 -0.59
N THR A 143 37.54 -10.28 0.56
CA THR A 143 38.50 -9.79 1.54
C THR A 143 39.89 -9.79 0.89
N ARG A 144 40.23 -8.70 0.19
CA ARG A 144 41.63 -8.39 -0.10
C ARG A 144 42.28 -7.98 1.23
N ARG A 145 43.12 -8.87 1.75
CA ARG A 145 44.18 -8.56 2.69
C ARG A 145 45.28 -7.76 2.01
#